data_AF-A0A928TNT9-F1
#
_entry.id   AF-A0A928TNT9-F1
#
_cell.length_a   1.000
_cell.length_b   1.000
_cell.length_c   1.000
_cell.angle_alpha   90.00
_cell.angle_beta   90.00
_cell.angle_gamma   90.00
#
_symmetry.space_group_name_H-M   'P 1'
#
loop_
_entity.id
_entity.type
_entity.pdbx_description
1 polymer ?
#
loop_
_entity_poly.entity_id
_entity_poly.type
_entity_poly.pdbx_seq_one_letter_code
_entity_poly.pdbx_strand_id
1 'polypeptide(L)'
;MSSSKRIPIVPVAGEESDDCSAAEPFVLMVLGDSMAPEFSEGEIVVVEPEGHATDGSFVVAQLADGWTLRQLARTTAGWELRALDPATPAVAIPDLAPVRGVVIQKSLPGRRRAAKRYVE
;
A
#
# COMPACT_ATOMS: atom_id res chain seq x y z
N MET A 1 36.40 -25.69 23.40
CA MET A 1 36.38 -26.07 21.96
C MET A 1 34.92 -26.26 21.56
N SER A 2 34.28 -25.23 21.00
CA SER A 2 32.87 -25.30 20.58
C SER A 2 32.82 -25.71 19.11
N SER A 3 32.25 -26.89 18.83
CA SER A 3 32.11 -27.43 17.48
C SER A 3 30.83 -26.86 16.86
N SER A 4 30.96 -26.06 15.80
CA SER A 4 29.81 -25.58 15.04
C SER A 4 29.26 -26.71 14.15
N LYS A 5 28.04 -27.17 14.45
CA LYS A 5 27.30 -28.07 13.55
C LYS A 5 26.85 -27.28 12.33
N ARG A 6 27.42 -27.59 11.16
CA ARG A 6 26.99 -27.05 9.87
C ARG A 6 25.78 -27.87 9.38
N ILE A 7 24.68 -27.19 9.05
CA ILE A 7 23.51 -27.79 8.40
C ILE A 7 23.69 -27.62 6.88
N PRO A 8 23.74 -28.69 6.09
CA PRO A 8 23.81 -28.57 4.64
C PRO A 8 22.44 -28.16 4.08
N ILE A 9 22.42 -27.15 3.21
CA ILE A 9 21.25 -26.80 2.40
C ILE A 9 21.28 -27.74 1.19
N VAL A 10 20.32 -28.66 1.13
CA VAL A 10 20.08 -29.48 -0.06
C VAL A 10 19.03 -28.77 -0.91
N PRO A 11 19.29 -28.42 -2.17
CA PRO A 11 18.28 -27.82 -3.02
C PRO A 11 17.19 -28.85 -3.29
N VAL A 12 15.95 -28.52 -2.91
CA VAL A 12 14.78 -29.29 -3.29
C VAL A 12 14.53 -28.98 -4.77
N ALA A 13 14.72 -29.98 -5.63
CA ALA A 13 14.23 -29.94 -7.01
C ALA A 13 12.70 -30.07 -6.96
N GLY A 14 12.02 -28.93 -6.84
CA GLY A 14 10.57 -28.82 -6.89
C GLY A 14 10.22 -27.69 -7.85
N GLU A 15 9.30 -27.98 -8.75
CA GLU A 15 8.82 -27.12 -9.83
C GLU A 15 8.52 -25.69 -9.31
N GLU A 16 9.18 -24.69 -9.90
CA GLU A 16 8.87 -23.29 -9.68
C GLU A 16 7.47 -23.02 -10.24
N SER A 17 6.46 -23.12 -9.39
CA SER A 17 5.22 -22.39 -9.60
C SER A 17 5.55 -20.91 -9.40
N ASP A 18 5.87 -20.23 -10.50
CA ASP A 18 6.14 -18.79 -10.61
C ASP A 18 4.90 -17.92 -10.34
N ASP A 19 4.16 -18.24 -9.28
CA ASP A 19 2.91 -17.59 -8.85
C ASP A 19 3.10 -16.86 -7.50
N CYS A 20 4.25 -17.05 -6.82
CA CYS A 20 4.55 -16.42 -5.53
C CYS A 20 5.42 -15.15 -5.66
N SER A 21 5.74 -14.70 -6.88
CA SER A 21 6.63 -13.57 -7.15
C SER A 21 5.92 -12.29 -7.64
N ALA A 22 4.63 -12.37 -8.01
CA ALA A 22 4.01 -11.33 -8.84
C ALA A 22 3.53 -10.07 -8.10
N ALA A 23 3.48 -10.07 -6.77
CA ALA A 23 2.92 -8.95 -6.01
C ALA A 23 3.64 -8.68 -4.67
N GLU A 24 4.96 -8.52 -4.70
CA GLU A 24 5.66 -8.11 -3.48
C GLU A 24 5.22 -6.71 -3.00
N PRO A 25 5.05 -6.51 -1.68
CA PRO A 25 4.77 -5.20 -1.12
C PRO A 25 5.88 -4.19 -1.46
N PHE A 26 5.47 -2.98 -1.80
CA PHE A 26 6.40 -1.89 -2.10
C PHE A 26 6.18 -0.71 -1.17
N VAL A 27 7.17 0.17 -1.13
CA VAL A 27 7.23 1.28 -0.17
C VAL A 27 7.31 2.59 -0.93
N LEU A 28 6.43 3.55 -0.59
CA LEU A 28 6.42 4.89 -1.17
C LEU A 28 6.52 5.96 -0.08
N MET A 29 7.02 7.13 -0.46
CA MET A 29 6.99 8.33 0.38
C MET A 29 5.78 9.20 0.00
N VAL A 30 5.07 9.71 0.99
CA VAL A 30 3.95 10.63 0.83
C VAL A 30 4.47 12.01 0.43
N LEU A 31 3.87 12.59 -0.61
CA LEU A 31 4.18 13.92 -1.12
C LEU A 31 2.95 14.83 -0.99
N GLY A 32 3.17 16.08 -0.57
CA GLY A 32 2.10 17.05 -0.33
C GLY A 32 1.21 16.73 0.87
N ASP A 33 0.11 17.46 0.99
CA ASP A 33 -0.74 17.52 2.20
C ASP A 33 -2.19 17.08 1.96
N SER A 34 -2.56 16.66 0.76
CA SER A 34 -3.95 16.28 0.43
C SER A 34 -4.52 15.12 1.27
N MET A 35 -3.65 14.36 1.94
CA MET A 35 -4.03 13.26 2.83
C MET A 35 -3.73 13.56 4.30
N ALA A 36 -3.36 14.80 4.64
CA ALA A 36 -3.24 15.24 6.02
C ALA A 36 -4.63 15.30 6.70
N PRO A 37 -4.72 15.09 8.03
CA PRO A 37 -3.62 14.84 8.96
C PRO A 37 -3.19 13.37 9.04
N GLU A 38 -3.89 12.44 8.39
CA GLU A 38 -3.62 11.01 8.51
C GLU A 38 -2.34 10.59 7.78
N PHE A 39 -1.99 11.22 6.66
CA PHE A 39 -0.72 11.02 5.96
C PHE A 39 -0.06 12.37 5.73
N SER A 40 1.01 12.63 6.46
CA SER A 40 1.80 13.86 6.31
C SER A 40 2.91 13.68 5.26
N GLU A 41 3.30 14.77 4.61
CA GLU A 41 4.46 14.77 3.72
C GLU A 41 5.71 14.19 4.41
N GLY A 42 6.42 13.32 3.70
CA GLY A 42 7.61 12.63 4.21
C GLY A 42 7.33 11.38 5.05
N GLU A 43 6.06 11.07 5.37
CA GLU A 43 5.72 9.73 5.87
C GLU A 43 5.92 8.66 4.78
N ILE A 44 6.21 7.45 5.22
CA ILE A 44 6.45 6.29 4.39
C ILE A 44 5.26 5.34 4.50
N VAL A 45 4.69 4.93 3.37
CA VAL A 45 3.58 3.97 3.31
C VAL A 45 4.06 2.65 2.71
N VAL A 46 3.58 1.54 3.26
CA VAL A 46 3.76 0.18 2.72
C VAL A 46 2.48 -0.18 1.98
N VAL A 47 2.62 -0.59 0.74
CA VAL A 47 1.53 -0.87 -0.19
C VAL A 47 1.55 -2.33 -0.56
N GLU A 48 0.41 -3.00 -0.37
CA GLU A 48 0.17 -4.39 -0.77
C GLU A 48 -0.58 -4.39 -2.12
N PRO A 49 0.05 -4.77 -3.24
CA PRO A 49 -0.60 -4.75 -4.55
C PRO A 49 -1.85 -5.62 -4.61
N GLU A 50 -1.82 -6.78 -3.95
CA GLU A 50 -2.93 -7.74 -3.87
C GLU A 50 -3.86 -7.50 -2.68
N GLY A 51 -3.72 -6.35 -2.01
CA GLY A 51 -4.51 -6.01 -0.84
C GLY A 51 -6.00 -5.91 -1.16
N HIS A 52 -6.84 -6.41 -0.26
CA HIS A 52 -8.29 -6.30 -0.39
C HIS A 52 -8.75 -4.85 -0.23
N ALA A 53 -9.03 -4.18 -1.34
CA ALA A 53 -9.54 -2.82 -1.35
C ALA A 53 -11.05 -2.81 -1.02
N THR A 54 -11.40 -2.21 0.13
CA THR A 54 -12.77 -2.08 0.62
C THR A 54 -13.13 -0.61 0.82
N ASP A 55 -14.41 -0.35 1.12
CA ASP A 55 -14.83 1.00 1.52
C ASP A 55 -14.01 1.50 2.72
N GLY A 56 -13.51 2.73 2.63
CA GLY A 56 -12.65 3.36 3.62
C GLY A 56 -11.16 3.00 3.54
N SER A 57 -10.74 2.03 2.71
CA SER A 57 -9.34 1.66 2.55
C SER A 57 -8.50 2.82 2.01
N PHE A 58 -7.26 2.96 2.48
CA PHE A 58 -6.29 3.84 1.85
C PHE A 58 -5.62 3.10 0.70
N VAL A 59 -5.59 3.70 -0.48
CA VAL A 59 -5.10 3.07 -1.70
C VAL A 59 -4.13 3.97 -2.43
N VAL A 60 -3.20 3.34 -3.10
CA VAL A 60 -2.39 3.99 -4.12
C VAL A 60 -3.01 3.68 -5.47
N ALA A 61 -3.29 4.71 -6.26
CA ALA A 61 -3.91 4.60 -7.58
C ALA A 61 -3.10 5.33 -8.63
N GLN A 62 -3.15 4.83 -9.87
CA GLN A 62 -2.59 5.47 -11.04
C GLN A 62 -3.73 6.10 -11.85
N LEU A 63 -3.78 7.42 -11.84
CA LEU A 63 -4.66 8.22 -12.68
C LEU A 63 -3.88 8.79 -13.88
N ALA A 64 -4.56 9.55 -14.72
CA ALA A 64 -3.97 10.14 -15.94
C ALA A 64 -2.86 11.17 -15.64
N ASP A 65 -2.95 11.84 -14.49
CA ASP A 65 -2.00 12.85 -14.00
C ASP A 65 -0.84 12.25 -13.19
N GLY A 66 -0.94 10.99 -12.76
CA GLY A 66 0.13 10.30 -12.06
C GLY A 66 -0.34 9.37 -10.94
N TRP A 67 0.61 9.03 -10.08
CA TRP A 67 0.37 8.26 -8.86
C TRP A 67 -0.26 9.15 -7.79
N THR A 68 -1.30 8.64 -7.13
CA THR A 68 -2.00 9.35 -6.05
C THR A 68 -2.28 8.45 -4.86
N LEU A 69 -2.24 9.02 -3.66
CA LEU A 69 -2.70 8.39 -2.42
C LEU A 69 -4.07 8.97 -2.06
N ARG A 70 -5.07 8.08 -1.91
CA ARG A 70 -6.47 8.46 -1.68
C ARG A 70 -7.14 7.48 -0.72
N GLN A 71 -8.23 7.93 -0.10
CA GLN A 71 -9.17 7.03 0.55
C GLN A 71 -10.21 6.57 -0.48
N LEU A 72 -10.41 5.25 -0.55
CA LEU A 72 -11.41 4.64 -1.39
C LEU A 72 -12.79 4.75 -0.71
N ALA A 73 -13.79 5.23 -1.44
CA ALA A 73 -15.15 5.35 -0.95
C ALA A 73 -16.14 4.66 -1.90
N ARG A 74 -16.98 3.77 -1.39
CA ARG A 74 -18.02 3.10 -2.18
C ARG A 74 -19.17 4.06 -2.42
N THR A 75 -19.66 4.09 -3.66
CA THR A 75 -20.86 4.85 -4.03
C THR A 75 -21.92 3.92 -4.64
N THR A 76 -23.11 4.46 -4.92
CA THR A 76 -24.16 3.72 -5.61
C THR A 76 -23.80 3.39 -7.06
N ALA A 77 -22.92 4.18 -7.68
CA ALA A 77 -22.54 4.06 -9.09
C ALA A 77 -21.16 3.42 -9.33
N GLY A 78 -20.42 3.11 -8.27
CA GLY A 78 -19.06 2.57 -8.36
C GLY A 78 -18.23 2.96 -7.15
N TRP A 79 -17.11 3.65 -7.39
CA TRP A 79 -16.18 4.08 -6.37
C TRP A 79 -15.75 5.53 -6.57
N GLU A 80 -15.25 6.13 -5.50
CA GLU A 80 -14.58 7.42 -5.51
C GLU A 80 -13.23 7.33 -4.81
N LEU A 81 -12.27 8.08 -5.33
CA LEU A 81 -10.99 8.34 -4.69
C LEU A 81 -11.05 9.71 -4.04
N ARG A 82 -11.02 9.75 -2.71
CA ARG A 82 -11.17 10.97 -1.92
C ARG A 82 -9.85 11.36 -1.26
N ALA A 83 -9.54 12.64 -1.31
CA ALA A 83 -8.58 13.24 -0.41
C ALA A 83 -9.18 13.35 1.00
N LEU A 84 -8.33 13.45 2.03
CA LEU A 84 -8.79 13.80 3.38
C LEU A 84 -8.88 15.32 3.56
N ASP A 85 -8.07 16.06 2.80
CA ASP A 85 -8.21 17.49 2.62
C ASP A 85 -9.45 17.81 1.75
N PRO A 86 -10.41 18.61 2.27
CA PRO A 86 -11.62 18.98 1.52
C PRO A 86 -11.36 19.91 0.34
N ALA A 87 -10.20 20.57 0.23
CA ALA A 87 -9.89 21.43 -0.91
C ALA A 87 -9.60 20.63 -2.19
N THR A 88 -9.25 19.35 -2.05
CA THR A 88 -8.95 18.47 -3.17
C THR A 88 -10.21 17.70 -3.61
N PRO A 89 -10.68 17.85 -4.86
CA PRO A 89 -11.90 17.20 -5.32
C PRO A 89 -11.76 15.69 -5.40
N ALA A 90 -12.85 14.98 -5.12
CA ALA A 90 -12.94 13.53 -5.30
C ALA A 90 -12.95 13.16 -6.79
N VAL A 91 -12.36 12.00 -7.11
CA VAL A 91 -12.34 11.45 -8.47
C VAL A 91 -13.19 10.19 -8.51
N ALA A 92 -14.26 10.19 -9.31
CA ALA A 92 -15.07 9.00 -9.53
C ALA A 92 -14.34 8.01 -10.43
N ILE A 93 -14.35 6.73 -10.04
CA ILE A 93 -13.81 5.62 -10.84
C ILE A 93 -14.89 4.52 -10.98
N PRO A 94 -15.09 3.97 -12.19
CA PRO A 94 -16.15 2.99 -12.42
C PRO A 94 -15.88 1.64 -11.74
N ASP A 95 -14.61 1.31 -11.56
CA ASP A 95 -14.12 0.07 -10.95
C ASP A 95 -12.75 0.32 -10.27
N LEU A 96 -12.11 -0.75 -9.79
CA LEU A 96 -10.82 -0.69 -9.10
C LEU A 96 -9.61 -0.84 -10.03
N ALA A 97 -9.78 -0.85 -11.36
CA ALA A 97 -8.67 -0.96 -12.30
C ALA A 97 -7.52 0.05 -12.12
N PRO A 98 -7.76 1.32 -11.70
CA PRO A 98 -6.67 2.25 -11.45
C PRO A 98 -5.95 2.02 -10.11
N VAL A 99 -6.50 1.21 -9.20
CA VAL A 99 -5.87 0.89 -7.91
C VAL A 99 -4.67 -0.01 -8.15
N ARG A 100 -3.54 0.35 -7.54
CA ARG A 100 -2.25 -0.36 -7.63
C ARG A 100 -1.88 -1.08 -6.34
N GLY A 101 -2.61 -0.83 -5.27
CA GLY A 101 -2.51 -1.56 -4.02
C GLY A 101 -3.12 -0.81 -2.85
N VAL A 102 -3.26 -1.53 -1.74
CA VAL A 102 -3.81 -1.02 -0.48
C VAL A 102 -2.67 -0.64 0.44
N VAL A 103 -2.77 0.52 1.09
CA VAL A 103 -1.84 0.92 2.13
C VAL A 103 -2.12 0.12 3.39
N ILE A 104 -1.20 -0.77 3.75
CA ILE A 104 -1.33 -1.65 4.92
C ILE A 104 -0.65 -1.08 6.16
N GLN A 105 0.32 -0.18 5.98
CA GLN A 105 1.08 0.44 7.06
C GLN A 105 1.58 1.82 6.66
N LYS A 106 1.72 2.72 7.64
CA LYS A 106 2.54 3.93 7.53
C LYS A 106 3.57 4.03 8.64
N SER A 107 4.63 4.82 8.42
CA SER A 107 5.64 5.15 9.41
C SER A 107 6.33 6.47 9.10
N LEU A 108 6.86 7.13 10.11
CA LEU A 108 7.71 8.31 9.93
C LEU A 108 9.19 7.92 10.10
N PRO A 109 10.08 8.26 9.14
CA PRO A 109 11.51 7.99 9.26
C PRO A 109 12.10 8.53 10.56
N GLY A 110 12.96 7.75 11.21
CA GLY A 110 13.56 8.09 12.50
C GLY A 110 12.61 7.98 13.71
N ARG A 111 11.31 7.73 13.52
CA ARG A 111 10.32 7.57 14.60
C ARG A 111 9.59 6.23 14.53
N ARG A 112 10.30 5.12 14.81
CA ARG A 112 9.72 3.75 14.79
C ARG A 112 8.41 3.61 15.58
N ARG A 113 8.23 4.34 16.68
CA ARG A 113 7.01 4.30 17.51
C ARG A 113 5.79 4.99 16.88
N ALA A 114 5.96 5.73 15.79
CA ALA A 114 4.88 6.39 15.07
C ALA A 114 4.29 5.53 13.93
N ALA A 115 4.65 4.24 13.86
CA ALA A 115 4.09 3.34 12.86
C ALA A 115 2.61 3.01 13.16
N LYS A 116 1.77 2.98 12.13
CA LYS A 116 0.36 2.60 12.20
C LYS A 116 0.05 1.58 11.12
N ARG A 117 -0.73 0.55 11.45
CA ARG A 117 -1.27 -0.45 10.50
C ARG A 117 -2.74 -0.17 10.22
N TYR A 118 -3.19 -0.47 9.01
CA TYR A 118 -4.55 -0.20 8.54
C TYR A 118 -5.36 -1.46 8.21
N VAL A 119 -4.70 -2.60 8.15
CA VAL A 119 -5.31 -3.92 7.97
C VAL A 119 -4.97 -4.78 9.18
N GLU A 120 -5.93 -5.62 9.62
CA GLU A 120 -5.73 -6.59 10.71
C GLU A 120 -4.92 -7.80 10.26
#